data_AF-A0A917HIU7-F1
#
_entry.id   AF-A0A917HIU7-F1
#
_cell.length_a   1.000
_cell.length_b   1.000
_cell.length_c   1.000
_cell.angle_alpha   90.00
_cell.angle_beta   90.00
_cell.angle_gamma   90.00
#
_symmetry.space_group_name_H-M   'P 1'
#
loop_
_entity.id
_entity.type
_entity.pdbx_description
1 polymer ?
#
loop_
_entity_poly.entity_id
_entity_poly.type
_entity_poly.pdbx_seq_one_letter_code
_entity_poly.pdbx_strand_id
1 'polypeptide(L)' 'MERITIELRSKSKREMLLKILDAVGIPYSSAQNPSPSGDKWFLESGNVELLDKGIADVEAGRVTRIKDVNNIWESIL' A
#
# COMPACT_ATOMS: atom_id res chain seq x y z
N MET A 1 7.72 -7.70 26.07
CA MET A 1 6.99 -6.46 25.74
C MET A 1 5.72 -6.89 25.02
N GLU A 2 4.58 -6.68 25.64
CA GLU A 2 3.28 -7.15 25.12
C GLU A 2 2.88 -6.29 23.91
N ARG A 3 2.36 -6.91 22.84
CA ARG A 3 1.92 -6.21 21.63
C ARG A 3 0.43 -6.40 21.47
N ILE A 4 -0.29 -5.31 21.25
CA ILE A 4 -1.73 -5.30 21.00
C ILE A 4 -1.95 -4.94 19.53
N THR A 5 -2.70 -5.77 18.81
CA THR A 5 -3.14 -5.49 17.45
C THR A 5 -4.58 -4.97 17.48
N ILE A 6 -4.81 -3.81 16.87
CA ILE A 6 -6.14 -3.19 16.79
C ILE A 6 -6.53 -3.04 15.33
N GLU A 7 -7.62 -3.68 14.91
CA GLU A 7 -8.19 -3.49 13.58
C GLU A 7 -9.25 -2.39 13.60
N LEU A 8 -9.04 -1.34 12.79
CA LEU A 8 -10.00 -0.24 12.63
C LEU A 8 -10.47 -0.16 11.18
N ARG A 9 -11.78 -0.31 10.98
CA ARG A 9 -12.41 -0.18 9.64
C ARG A 9 -12.71 1.25 9.23
N SER A 10 -12.71 2.19 10.18
CA SER A 10 -13.04 3.60 9.94
C SER A 10 -11.79 4.47 9.88
N LYS A 11 -11.62 5.19 8.77
CA LYS A 11 -10.51 6.13 8.56
C LYS A 11 -10.45 7.20 9.65
N SER A 12 -11.58 7.82 10.00
CA SER A 12 -11.63 8.87 11.03
C SER A 12 -11.28 8.35 12.42
N LYS A 13 -11.75 7.16 12.79
CA LYS A 13 -11.36 6.52 14.07
C LYS A 13 -9.87 6.18 14.10
N ARG A 14 -9.30 5.72 12.99
CA ARG A 14 -7.86 5.47 12.87
C ARG A 14 -7.06 6.76 13.07
N GLU A 15 -7.38 7.83 12.34
CA GLU A 15 -6.69 9.12 12.48
C GLU A 15 -6.77 9.69 13.90
N MET A 16 -7.93 9.55 14.55
CA MET A 16 -8.10 9.96 15.95
C MET A 16 -7.22 9.13 16.90
N LEU A 17 -7.16 7.81 16.73
CA LEU A 17 -6.32 6.95 17.55
C LEU A 17 -4.83 7.29 17.38
N LEU A 18 -4.36 7.45 16.14
CA LEU A 18 -2.95 7.79 15.88
C LEU A 18 -2.54 9.09 16.58
N LYS A 19 -3.39 10.13 16.51
CA LYS A 19 -3.16 11.39 17.24
C LYS A 19 -3.07 11.22 18.76
N ILE A 20 -3.91 10.34 19.34
CA ILE A 20 -3.86 10.05 20.78
C ILE A 20 -2.55 9.32 21.13
N LEU A 21 -2.15 8.33 20.33
CA LEU A 21 -0.92 7.59 20.56
C LEU A 21 0.31 8.50 20.48
N ASP A 22 0.35 9.41 19.49
CA ASP A 22 1.39 10.44 19.38
C ASP A 22 1.42 11.36 20.61
N ALA A 23 0.26 11.84 21.07
CA ALA A 23 0.17 12.74 22.21
C ALA A 23 0.61 12.08 23.54
N VAL A 24 0.43 10.77 23.67
CA VAL A 24 0.82 10.00 24.87
C VAL A 24 2.23 9.41 24.72
N GLY A 25 2.87 9.53 23.55
CA GLY A 25 4.20 8.99 23.30
C GLY A 25 4.24 7.46 23.24
N ILE A 26 3.13 6.81 22.85
CA ILE A 26 3.07 5.36 22.70
C ILE A 26 3.57 5.01 21.29
N PRO A 27 4.69 4.27 21.16
CA PRO A 27 5.21 3.88 19.86
C PRO A 27 4.25 2.89 19.18
N TYR A 28 3.96 3.12 17.91
CA TYR A 28 3.12 2.24 17.10
C TYR A 28 3.71 2.01 15.71
N SER A 29 3.29 0.92 15.08
CA SER A 29 3.46 0.70 13.65
C SER A 29 2.07 0.63 13.02
N SER A 30 1.87 1.32 11.91
CA SER A 30 0.62 1.25 11.17
C SER A 30 0.93 0.88 9.73
N ALA A 31 0.42 -0.26 9.27
CA ALA A 31 0.34 -0.54 7.85
C ALA A 31 -0.77 0.36 7.27
N GLN A 32 -0.39 1.32 6.43
CA GLN A 32 -1.39 2.01 5.60
C GLN A 32 -1.70 1.13 4.42
N ASN A 33 -2.97 0.77 4.28
CA ASN A 33 -3.46 0.29 3.01
C ASN A 33 -3.57 1.50 2.07
N PRO A 34 -2.75 1.59 1.00
CA PRO A 34 -2.82 2.67 0.02
C PRO A 34 -4.11 2.63 -0.81
N SER A 35 -4.86 1.53 -0.81
CA SER A 35 -6.11 1.40 -1.55
C SER A 35 -7.24 2.23 -0.93
N PRO A 36 -7.89 3.12 -1.70
CA PRO A 36 -9.09 3.85 -1.25
C PRO A 36 -10.26 2.93 -0.90
N SER A 37 -10.34 1.74 -1.51
CA SER A 37 -11.37 0.73 -1.21
C SER A 37 -11.03 -0.16 -0.02
N GLY A 38 -9.80 -0.06 0.51
CA GLY A 38 -9.30 -0.93 1.58
C GLY A 38 -9.00 -2.35 1.10
N ASP A 39 -8.65 -2.52 -0.18
CA ASP A 39 -8.32 -3.82 -0.77
C ASP A 39 -7.20 -4.53 0.02
N LYS A 40 -7.50 -5.73 0.53
CA LYS A 40 -6.60 -6.51 1.37
C LYS A 40 -5.29 -6.88 0.67
N TRP A 41 -5.25 -6.87 -0.66
CA TRP A 41 -4.03 -7.13 -1.42
C TRP A 41 -2.86 -6.24 -0.98
N PHE A 42 -3.13 -4.98 -0.62
CA PHE A 42 -2.09 -4.05 -0.16
C PHE A 42 -1.77 -4.14 1.34
N LEU A 43 -2.38 -5.07 2.08
CA LEU A 43 -2.00 -5.34 3.47
C LEU A 43 -0.78 -6.27 3.57
N GLU A 44 -0.47 -6.98 2.48
CA GLU A 44 0.71 -7.85 2.40
C GLU A 44 1.93 -7.02 1.97
N SER A 45 2.98 -7.02 2.80
CA SER A 45 4.17 -6.19 2.56
C SER A 45 4.84 -6.49 1.23
N GLY A 46 4.89 -7.77 0.82
CA GLY A 46 5.47 -8.19 -0.46
C GLY A 46 4.74 -7.60 -1.67
N ASN A 47 3.43 -7.33 -1.55
CA ASN A 47 2.64 -6.76 -2.64
C ASN A 47 2.91 -5.25 -2.81
N VAL A 48 3.14 -4.55 -1.71
CA VAL A 48 3.56 -3.13 -1.75
C VAL A 48 4.95 -3.00 -2.37
N GLU A 49 5.88 -3.88 -1.99
CA GLU A 49 7.23 -3.91 -2.59
C GLU A 49 7.18 -4.18 -4.11
N LEU A 50 6.27 -5.04 -4.58
CA LEU A 50 6.03 -5.27 -6.01
C LEU A 50 5.53 -4.01 -6.72
N LEU A 51 4.62 -3.26 -6.09
CA LEU A 51 4.11 -2.00 -6.62
C LEU A 51 5.23 -0.96 -6.74
N ASP A 52 6.01 -0.76 -5.67
CA ASP A 52 7.12 0.20 -5.63
C ASP A 52 8.16 -0.12 -6.71
N LYS A 53 8.47 -1.41 -6.88
CA LYS A 53 9.34 -1.87 -7.97
C LYS A 53 8.76 -1.52 -9.34
N GLY A 54 7.47 -1.76 -9.56
CA GLY A 54 6.79 -1.43 -10.80
C GLY A 54 6.85 0.07 -11.13
N ILE A 55 6.65 0.93 -10.13
CA ILE A 55 6.78 2.39 -10.28
C ILE A 55 8.22 2.76 -10.69
N ALA A 56 9.22 2.22 -9.99
CA ALA A 56 10.63 2.46 -10.31
C ALA A 56 11.02 1.96 -11.71
N ASP A 57 10.46 0.84 -12.17
CA ASP A 57 10.67 0.34 -13.53
C ASP A 57 10.04 1.24 -14.60
N VAL A 58 8.87 1.83 -14.31
CA VAL A 58 8.22 2.83 -15.17
C VAL A 58 9.08 4.10 -15.28
N GLU A 59 9.53 4.64 -14.15
CA GLU A 59 10.35 5.85 -14.11
C GLU A 59 11.71 5.66 -14.80
N ALA A 60 12.30 4.47 -14.68
CA ALA A 60 13.54 4.11 -15.34
C ALA A 60 13.37 3.75 -16.84
N GLY A 61 12.14 3.74 -17.37
CA GLY A 61 11.86 3.38 -18.76
C GLY A 61 12.11 1.91 -19.08
N ARG A 62 12.07 1.02 -18.08
CA ARG A 62 12.25 -0.44 -18.22
C ARG A 62 10.96 -1.19 -18.55
N VAL A 63 9.86 -0.47 -18.76
CA VAL A 63 8.54 -1.04 -19.08
C VAL A 63 8.13 -0.67 -20.50
N THR A 64 7.40 -1.57 -21.16
CA THR A 64 6.79 -1.29 -22.46
C THR A 64 5.35 -0.83 -22.27
N ARG A 65 4.95 0.23 -22.98
CA ARG A 65 3.55 0.69 -22.97
C ARG A 65 2.67 -0.32 -23.69
N ILE A 66 1.57 -0.71 -23.05
CA ILE A 66 0.52 -1.51 -23.69
C ILE A 66 -0.10 -0.68 -24.82
N LYS A 67 -0.02 -1.18 -26.05
CA LYS A 67 -0.60 -0.56 -27.25
C LYS A 67 -2.07 -0.94 -27.43
N ASP A 68 -2.41 -2.19 -27.16
CA ASP A 68 -3.77 -2.72 -27.19
C ASP A 68 -4.06 -3.50 -25.90
N VAL A 69 -5.04 -3.05 -25.13
CA VAL A 69 -5.47 -3.69 -23.88
C VAL A 69 -6.13 -5.05 -24.10
N ASN A 70 -6.66 -5.30 -25.30
CA ASN A 70 -7.25 -6.60 -25.66
C ASN A 70 -6.20 -7.60 -26.16
N ASN A 71 -5.00 -7.13 -26.49
CA ASN A 71 -3.88 -7.96 -26.91
C ASN A 71 -2.55 -7.46 -26.32
N ILE A 72 -2.44 -7.53 -24.99
CA ILE A 72 -1.27 -7.02 -24.26
C ILE A 72 0.05 -7.69 -24.68
N TRP A 73 -0.02 -8.91 -25.22
CA TRP A 73 1.14 -9.69 -25.65
C TRP A 73 1.90 -9.05 -26.80
N GLU A 74 1.23 -8.34 -27.71
CA GLU A 74 1.89 -7.58 -28.80
C GLU A 74 2.74 -6.40 -28.29
N SER A 75 2.55 -6.02 -27.03
CA SER A 75 3.30 -4.95 -26.39
C SER A 75 4.50 -5.46 -25.61
N ILE A 76 4.72 -6.77 -25.54
CA ILE A 76 5.89 -7.38 -24.91
C ILE A 76 6.90 -7.66 -26.02
N LEU A 77 8.04 -6.97 -25.99
CA LEU A 77 9.15 -7.15 -26.94
C LEU A 77 9.99 -8.38 -26.59
#